data_AF-A0A1Q4GTQ5-F1
#
_entry.id   AF-A0A1Q4GTQ5-F1
#
_cell.length_a   1.000
_cell.length_b   1.000
_cell.length_c   1.000
_cell.angle_alpha   90.00
_cell.angle_beta   90.00
_cell.angle_gamma   90.00
#
_symmetry.space_group_name_H-M   'P 1'
#
loop_
_entity.id
_entity.type
_entity.pdbx_description
1 polymer ?
#
loop_
_entity_poly.entity_id
_entity_poly.type
_entity_poly.pdbx_seq_one_letter_code
_entity_poly.pdbx_strand_id
1 'polypeptide(L)' 'MIQLLVNGEARSFPATLSVAQLVESLDLAGKRIAVERNGEIVPRSHHADTALADGDRLEIVVAVGGG' A
#
# COMPACT_ATOMS: atom_id res chain seq x y z
N MET A 1 0.93 -1.37 17.10
CA MET A 1 -0.21 -0.90 16.29
C MET A 1 0.26 0.30 15.49
N ILE A 2 -0.04 0.34 14.20
CA ILE A 2 0.17 1.52 13.35
C ILE A 2 -1.15 1.90 12.69
N GLN A 3 -1.35 3.20 12.49
CA GLN A 3 -2.49 3.76 11.77
C GLN A 3 -2.01 4.28 10.41
N LEU A 4 -2.66 3.83 9.35
CA LEU A 4 -2.38 4.24 7.98
C LEU A 4 -3.60 4.94 7.40
N LEU A 5 -3.37 5.91 6.53
CA LEU A 5 -4.43 6.44 5.66
C LEU A 5 -4.30 5.78 4.29
N VAL A 6 -5.23 4.93 3.91
CA VAL A 6 -5.19 4.19 2.64
C VAL A 6 -6.35 4.65 1.77
N ASN A 7 -6.06 5.26 0.61
CA ASN A 7 -7.06 5.84 -0.30
C ASN A 7 -8.05 6.78 0.43
N GLY A 8 -7.54 7.59 1.36
CA GLY A 8 -8.35 8.47 2.20
C GLY A 8 -9.09 7.81 3.37
N GLU A 9 -8.97 6.49 3.57
CA GLU A 9 -9.62 5.77 4.67
C GLU A 9 -8.61 5.39 5.77
N ALA A 10 -8.92 5.71 7.03
CA ALA A 10 -8.07 5.35 8.16
C ALA A 10 -8.18 3.85 8.47
N ARG A 11 -7.04 3.15 8.51
CA ARG A 11 -6.94 1.71 8.78
C ARG A 11 -5.89 1.45 9.85
N SER A 12 -6.19 0.54 10.78
CA SER A 12 -5.29 0.17 11.87
C SER A 12 -4.74 -1.23 11.69
N PHE A 13 -3.43 -1.39 11.88
CA PHE A 13 -2.73 -2.67 11.78
C PHE A 13 -2.03 -3.01 13.10
N PRO A 14 -2.00 -4.28 13.52
CA PRO A 14 -1.47 -4.65 14.84
C PRO A 14 0.05 -4.43 14.95
N ALA A 15 0.78 -4.54 13.84
CA ALA A 15 2.23 -4.37 13.75
C ALA A 15 2.62 -3.59 12.49
N THR A 16 3.89 -3.18 12.42
CA THR A 16 4.49 -2.66 11.19
C THR A 16 4.46 -3.73 10.11
N LEU A 17 4.24 -3.30 8.87
CA LEU A 17 4.14 -4.16 7.71
C LEU A 17 4.79 -3.50 6.50
N SER A 18 5.18 -4.28 5.51
CA SER A 18 5.64 -3.75 4.23
C SER A 18 4.48 -3.36 3.32
N VAL A 19 4.78 -2.64 2.24
CA VAL A 19 3.81 -2.37 1.17
C VAL A 19 3.23 -3.66 0.58
N ALA A 20 4.05 -4.71 0.41
CA ALA A 20 3.58 -6.00 -0.09
C ALA A 20 2.55 -6.65 0.86
N GLN A 21 2.84 -6.64 2.16
CA GLN A 21 1.91 -7.16 3.17
C GLN A 21 0.62 -6.36 3.25
N LEU A 22 0.68 -5.03 3.04
CA LEU A 22 -0.52 -4.20 2.96
C LEU A 22 -1.36 -4.62 1.75
N VAL A 23 -0.75 -4.76 0.58
CA VAL A 23 -1.43 -5.18 -0.67
C VAL A 23 -2.10 -6.55 -0.51
N GLU A 24 -1.44 -7.49 0.18
CA GLU A 24 -2.02 -8.79 0.53
C GLU A 24 -3.23 -8.64 1.47
N SER A 25 -3.11 -7.83 2.53
CA SER A 25 -4.20 -7.61 3.49
C SER A 25 -5.45 -6.94 2.90
N LEU A 26 -5.30 -6.31 1.74
CA LEU A 26 -6.37 -5.64 1.00
C LEU A 26 -6.95 -6.52 -0.12
N ASP A 27 -6.52 -7.78 -0.23
CA ASP A 27 -6.90 -8.69 -1.33
C ASP A 27 -6.58 -8.13 -2.73
N LEU A 28 -5.48 -7.38 -2.82
CA LEU A 28 -4.97 -6.77 -4.05
C LEU A 28 -3.75 -7.51 -4.61
N ALA A 29 -3.29 -8.57 -3.95
CA ALA A 29 -2.23 -9.43 -4.43
C ALA A 29 -2.53 -9.96 -5.85
N GLY A 30 -1.50 -9.99 -6.70
CA GLY A 30 -1.63 -10.40 -8.11
C GLY A 30 -2.30 -9.39 -9.04
N LYS A 31 -2.94 -8.33 -8.51
CA LYS A 31 -3.50 -7.27 -9.35
C LYS A 31 -2.41 -6.36 -9.91
N ARG A 32 -2.69 -5.74 -11.05
CA ARG A 32 -1.88 -4.67 -11.62
C ARG A 32 -2.21 -3.40 -10.84
N ILE A 33 -1.31 -3.01 -9.95
CA ILE A 33 -1.49 -1.84 -9.08
C ILE A 33 -0.30 -0.89 -9.19
N ALA A 34 -0.56 0.39 -8.94
CA ALA A 34 0.47 1.37 -8.57
C ALA A 34 0.23 1.78 -7.11
N VAL A 35 1.32 1.95 -6.37
CA VAL A 35 1.31 2.35 -4.96
C VAL A 35 2.13 3.61 -4.81
N GLU A 36 1.57 4.61 -4.16
CA GLU A 36 2.23 5.81 -3.70
C GLU A 36 2.26 5.82 -2.17
N ARG A 37 3.39 6.25 -1.59
CA ARG A 37 3.56 6.47 -0.14
C ARG A 37 3.99 7.91 0.07
N ASN A 38 3.17 8.67 0.80
CA ASN A 38 3.43 10.06 1.16
C ASN A 38 3.78 10.98 -0.04
N GLY A 39 3.17 10.78 -1.20
CA GLY A 39 3.49 11.54 -2.42
C GLY A 39 4.54 10.90 -3.32
N GLU A 40 5.17 9.81 -2.91
CA GLU A 40 6.23 9.15 -3.66
C GLU A 40 5.82 7.76 -4.16
N ILE A 41 5.96 7.51 -5.47
CA ILE A 41 5.67 6.20 -6.04
C ILE A 41 6.64 5.16 -5.49
N VAL A 42 6.10 4.05 -4.98
CA VAL A 42 6.87 2.89 -4.54
C VAL A 42 6.96 1.89 -5.69
N PRO A 43 8.14 1.67 -6.30
CA PRO A 43 8.31 0.70 -7.36
C PRO A 43 7.92 -0.70 -6.90
N ARG A 44 7.27 -1.49 -7.76
CA ARG A 44 6.81 -2.86 -7.42
C ARG A 44 7.92 -3.74 -6.86
N SER A 45 9.14 -3.60 -7.38
CA SER A 45 10.32 -4.33 -6.90
C SER A 45 10.68 -4.03 -5.44
N HIS A 46 10.29 -2.87 -4.91
CA HIS A 46 10.56 -2.45 -3.53
C HIS A 46 9.38 -2.70 -2.58
N HIS A 47 8.26 -3.25 -3.05
CA HIS A 47 7.07 -3.44 -2.21
C HIS A 47 7.36 -4.33 -0.99
N ALA A 48 8.18 -5.36 -1.15
CA ALA A 48 8.56 -6.25 -0.05
C ALA A 48 9.47 -5.57 0.98
N ASP A 49 10.35 -4.68 0.54
CA ASP A 49 11.38 -4.05 1.38
C ASP A 49 10.94 -2.69 1.98
N THR A 50 9.88 -2.09 1.44
CA THR A 50 9.38 -0.80 1.92
C THR A 50 8.49 -0.99 3.15
N ALA A 51 9.08 -0.82 4.33
CA ALA A 51 8.36 -0.82 5.60
C ALA A 51 7.48 0.43 5.76
N LEU A 52 6.25 0.24 6.21
CA LEU A 52 5.29 1.30 6.55
C LEU A 52 5.44 1.72 8.00
N ALA A 53 5.31 3.02 8.23
CA ALA A 53 5.35 3.64 9.53
C ALA A 53 3.96 4.16 9.93
N ASP A 54 3.78 4.40 11.22
CA ASP A 54 2.59 5.05 11.75
C ASP A 54 2.38 6.44 11.12
N GLY A 55 1.15 6.73 10.69
CA GLY A 55 0.76 7.98 10.05
C GLY A 55 1.03 8.04 8.54
N ASP A 56 1.61 7.01 7.93
CA ASP A 56 1.84 6.99 6.48
C ASP A 56 0.52 7.06 5.68
N ARG A 57 0.59 7.77 4.56
CA ARG A 57 -0.50 7.94 3.60
C ARG A 57 -0.19 7.14 2.34
N LEU A 58 -1.10 6.26 1.96
CA LEU A 58 -0.97 5.36 0.84
C LEU A 58 -2.09 5.62 -0.17
N GLU A 59 -1.72 5.86 -1.42
CA GLU A 59 -2.65 5.84 -2.55
C GLU A 59 -2.36 4.60 -3.40
N ILE A 60 -3.38 3.77 -3.58
CA ILE A 60 -3.31 2.49 -4.27
C ILE A 60 -4.37 2.50 -5.37
N VAL A 61 -3.91 2.52 -6.61
CA VAL A 61 -4.76 2.47 -7.80
C VAL A 61 -4.61 1.12 -8.49
N VAL A 62 -5.74 0.49 -8.80
CA VAL A 62 -5.78 -0.74 -9.61
C VAL A 62 -5.92 -0.34 -11.07
N ALA A 63 -4.99 -0.76 -11.91
CA ALA A 63 -5.10 -0.57 -13.34
C ALA A 63 -6.28 -1.40 -13.86
N VAL A 64 -7.33 -0.72 -14.32
CA VAL A 64 -8.36 -1.32 -15.16
C VAL A 64 -7.79 -1.42 -16.58
N GLY A 65 -7.69 -2.63 -17.13
CA GLY A 65 -7.14 -2.83 -18.46
C GLY A 65 -8.03 -2.16 -19.52
N GLY A 66 -7.47 -1.21 -20.25
CA GLY A 66 -8.01 -0.75 -21.54
C GLY A 66 -7.34 -1.57 -22.64
N GLY A 67 -8.16 -2.27 -23.41
CA GLY A 67 -7.86 -2.64 -24.80
C GLY A 67 -8.45 -1.58 -25.71
#